data_AF-A0A813QJ66-F1
#
_entry.id   AF-A0A813QJ66-F1
#
_cell.length_a   1.000
_cell.length_b   1.000
_cell.length_c   1.000
_cell.angle_alpha   90.00
_cell.angle_beta   90.00
_cell.angle_gamma   90.00
#
_symmetry.space_group_name_H-M   'P 1'
#
loop_
_entity.id
_entity.type
_entity.pdbx_description
1 polymer ?
#
loop_
_entity_poly.entity_id
_entity_poly.type
_entity_poly.pdbx_seq_one_letter_code
_entity_poly.pdbx_strand_id
1 'polypeptide(L)'
;MNLIKNHFERLANELMHEIFDYLSSNDVIESFSHLNKRFTIVLSQRLLKIDLSHLTKSQYENLIHIIPSNQINSLKISHKSTINILFRISFNLMNNLQILIISHVTYNDLRYLFEIKNTFLTFQQLHTLKIQSTNFNGLDRERIFVLQKIFSQMPKLRICQIPLMDVNDFDDLIPTFTLEQLIIDYCTTICLGK
;
A
#
# COMPACT_ATOMS: atom_id res chain seq x y z
N MET A 1 23.42 -25.11 26.95
CA MET A 1 22.11 -25.56 26.44
C MET A 1 22.25 -25.66 24.93
N ASN A 2 22.38 -26.88 24.38
CA ASN A 2 22.59 -27.07 22.95
C ASN A 2 21.27 -26.74 22.24
N LEU A 3 21.20 -25.56 21.62
CA LEU A 3 20.16 -25.23 20.65
C LEU A 3 20.28 -26.27 19.53
N ILE A 4 19.28 -27.13 19.43
CA ILE A 4 19.11 -28.02 18.28
C ILE A 4 19.03 -27.09 17.08
N LYS A 5 20.13 -26.97 16.33
CA LYS A 5 20.15 -26.23 15.07
C LYS A 5 19.20 -26.95 14.14
N ASN A 6 18.04 -26.36 13.90
CA ASN A 6 17.06 -26.86 12.96
C ASN A 6 17.77 -27.04 11.60
N HIS A 7 17.58 -28.17 10.91
CA HIS A 7 18.23 -28.44 9.62
C HIS A 7 17.98 -27.32 8.61
N PHE A 8 16.84 -26.64 8.76
CA PHE A 8 16.48 -25.44 8.03
C PHE A 8 17.54 -24.32 8.12
N GLU A 9 18.21 -24.14 9.26
CA GLU A 9 19.25 -23.12 9.45
C GLU A 9 20.53 -23.38 8.63
N ARG A 10 20.67 -24.59 8.07
CA ARG A 10 21.81 -25.00 7.24
C ARG A 10 21.57 -24.84 5.75
N LEU A 11 20.34 -24.52 5.33
CA LEU A 11 20.04 -24.23 3.91
C LEU A 11 20.91 -23.08 3.43
N ALA A 12 21.26 -23.03 2.15
CA ALA A 12 21.98 -21.90 1.55
C ALA A 12 21.04 -20.66 1.45
N ASN A 13 21.60 -19.44 1.34
CA ASN A 13 20.76 -18.23 1.26
C ASN A 13 19.89 -18.24 -0.02
N GLU A 14 20.41 -18.80 -1.09
CA GLU A 14 19.77 -18.96 -2.38
C GLU A 14 18.48 -19.79 -2.25
N LEU A 15 18.56 -20.94 -1.57
CA LEU A 15 17.40 -21.78 -1.30
C LEU A 15 16.38 -21.07 -0.40
N MET A 16 16.83 -20.21 0.51
CA MET A 16 15.93 -19.41 1.33
C MET A 16 15.19 -18.35 0.52
N HIS A 17 15.88 -17.67 -0.39
CA HIS A 17 15.24 -16.74 -1.31
C HIS A 17 14.21 -17.46 -2.20
N GLU A 18 14.55 -18.64 -2.70
CA GLU A 18 13.64 -19.48 -3.48
C GLU A 18 12.40 -19.87 -2.67
N ILE A 19 12.55 -20.35 -1.43
CA ILE A 19 11.40 -20.65 -0.55
C ILE A 19 10.52 -19.42 -0.35
N PHE A 20 11.11 -18.25 -0.12
CA PHE A 20 10.37 -17.00 0.06
C PHE A 20 9.62 -16.57 -1.20
N ASP A 21 10.07 -16.95 -2.39
CA ASP A 21 9.37 -16.64 -3.65
C ASP A 21 8.05 -17.41 -3.79
N TYR A 22 7.91 -18.55 -3.10
CA TYR A 22 6.68 -19.35 -3.08
C TYR A 22 5.73 -18.97 -1.94
N LEU A 23 6.14 -18.11 -1.01
CA LEU A 23 5.36 -17.72 0.16
C LEU A 23 4.85 -16.28 0.04
N SER A 24 3.72 -15.99 0.68
CA SER A 24 3.29 -14.60 0.82
C SER A 24 4.23 -13.84 1.77
N SER A 25 4.37 -12.53 1.60
CA SER A 25 5.21 -11.73 2.51
C SER A 25 4.73 -11.82 3.97
N ASN A 26 3.44 -12.02 4.22
CA ASN A 26 2.91 -12.23 5.56
C ASN A 26 3.42 -13.54 6.15
N ASP A 27 3.32 -14.65 5.40
CA ASP A 27 3.79 -15.97 5.83
C ASP A 27 5.29 -15.96 6.09
N VAL A 28 6.06 -15.24 5.24
CA VAL A 28 7.50 -15.09 5.41
C VAL A 28 7.81 -14.34 6.71
N ILE A 29 7.15 -13.21 6.96
CA ILE A 29 7.38 -12.44 8.19
C ILE A 29 7.01 -13.28 9.41
N GLU A 30 5.81 -13.89 9.42
CA GLU A 30 5.31 -14.65 10.57
C GLU A 30 6.19 -15.87 10.86
N SER A 31 6.62 -16.60 9.83
CA SER A 31 7.40 -17.83 9.98
C SER A 31 8.88 -17.57 10.29
N PHE A 32 9.48 -16.50 9.77
CA PHE A 32 10.94 -16.33 9.76
C PHE A 32 11.47 -15.12 10.55
N SER A 33 10.64 -14.15 10.93
CA SER A 33 11.10 -12.91 11.61
C SER A 33 11.73 -13.16 12.99
N HIS A 34 11.39 -14.27 13.65
CA HIS A 34 11.82 -14.60 15.01
C HIS A 34 12.81 -15.76 15.11
N LEU A 35 13.29 -16.31 13.98
CA LEU A 35 14.20 -17.45 14.01
C LEU A 35 15.60 -17.05 14.50
N ASN A 36 16.50 -16.68 13.59
CA ASN A 36 17.85 -16.29 13.94
C ASN A 36 18.32 -15.10 13.09
N LYS A 37 19.41 -14.46 13.52
CA LYS A 37 19.95 -13.25 12.89
C LYS A 37 20.19 -13.41 11.39
N ARG A 38 20.56 -14.60 10.93
CA ARG A 38 20.78 -14.87 9.50
C ARG A 38 19.48 -14.70 8.72
N PHE A 39 18.37 -15.25 9.19
CA PHE A 39 17.07 -15.06 8.53
C PHE A 39 16.61 -13.61 8.55
N THR A 40 16.85 -12.89 9.64
CA THR A 40 16.57 -11.44 9.69
C THR A 40 17.37 -10.69 8.62
N ILE A 41 18.64 -11.04 8.40
CA ILE A 41 19.48 -10.43 7.36
C ILE A 41 18.94 -10.78 5.97
N VAL A 42 18.66 -12.06 5.70
CA VAL A 42 18.13 -12.51 4.38
C VAL A 42 16.79 -11.84 4.09
N LEU A 43 15.89 -11.77 5.07
CA LEU A 43 14.61 -11.07 4.95
C LEU A 43 14.83 -9.57 4.69
N SER A 44 15.79 -8.95 5.36
CA SER A 44 16.04 -7.51 5.23
C SER A 44 16.50 -7.03 3.85
N GLN A 45 16.96 -7.96 3.01
CA GLN A 45 17.39 -7.68 1.64
C GLN A 45 16.22 -7.66 0.65
N ARG A 46 15.00 -7.99 1.09
CA ARG A 46 13.83 -8.10 0.22
C ARG A 46 12.91 -6.91 0.36
N LEU A 47 12.33 -6.52 -0.78
CA LEU A 47 11.14 -5.68 -0.79
C LEU A 47 9.90 -6.57 -0.64
N LEU A 48 8.97 -6.10 0.18
CA LEU A 48 7.81 -6.89 0.61
C LEU A 48 6.54 -6.40 -0.05
N LYS A 49 5.76 -7.37 -0.54
CA LYS A 49 4.42 -7.17 -1.09
C LYS A 49 3.41 -7.66 -0.07
N ILE A 50 2.89 -6.74 0.72
CA ILE A 50 2.03 -7.01 1.86
C ILE A 50 0.57 -6.92 1.40
N ASP A 51 -0.16 -8.04 1.46
CA ASP A 51 -1.61 -8.08 1.26
C ASP A 51 -2.31 -8.36 2.59
N LEU A 52 -2.98 -7.34 3.14
CA LEU A 52 -3.72 -7.42 4.40
C LEU A 52 -5.23 -7.61 4.17
N SER A 53 -5.65 -7.88 2.92
CA SER A 53 -7.07 -7.94 2.53
C SER A 53 -7.86 -9.03 3.25
N HIS A 54 -7.18 -10.12 3.61
CA HIS A 54 -7.80 -11.32 4.18
C HIS A 54 -7.54 -11.47 5.68
N LEU A 55 -6.83 -10.53 6.29
CA LEU A 55 -6.52 -10.62 7.71
C LEU A 55 -7.71 -10.19 8.56
N THR A 56 -8.02 -11.01 9.55
CA THR A 56 -8.88 -10.63 10.66
C THR A 56 -8.22 -9.53 11.49
N LYS A 57 -9.02 -8.86 12.34
CA LYS A 57 -8.52 -7.80 13.23
C LYS A 57 -7.38 -8.29 14.13
N SER A 58 -7.50 -9.47 14.73
CA SER A 58 -6.49 -10.02 15.64
C SER A 58 -5.20 -10.38 14.91
N GLN A 59 -5.31 -10.98 13.71
CA GLN A 59 -4.14 -11.26 12.87
C GLN A 59 -3.38 -9.97 12.51
N TYR A 60 -4.12 -8.92 12.17
CA TYR A 60 -3.52 -7.62 11.89
C TYR A 60 -2.78 -7.05 13.11
N GLU A 61 -3.41 -7.06 14.29
CA GLU A 61 -2.82 -6.53 15.53
C GLU A 61 -1.53 -7.27 15.90
N ASN A 62 -1.44 -8.57 15.62
CA ASN A 62 -0.21 -9.33 15.82
C ASN A 62 0.86 -8.99 14.76
N LEU A 63 0.45 -8.91 13.49
CA LEU A 63 1.37 -8.72 12.37
C LEU A 63 1.99 -7.32 12.33
N ILE A 64 1.26 -6.28 12.76
CA ILE A 64 1.72 -4.90 12.58
C ILE A 64 3.02 -4.56 13.32
N HIS A 65 3.30 -5.25 14.42
CA HIS A 65 4.50 -5.04 15.23
C HIS A 65 5.75 -5.67 14.62
N ILE A 66 5.59 -6.61 13.69
CA ILE A 66 6.69 -7.37 13.08
C ILE A 66 6.94 -6.98 11.63
N ILE A 67 6.04 -6.24 10.98
CA ILE A 67 6.25 -5.78 9.60
C ILE A 67 7.37 -4.74 9.56
N PRO A 68 8.44 -4.96 8.77
CA PRO A 68 9.47 -3.97 8.52
C PRO A 68 8.94 -2.91 7.53
N SER A 69 8.35 -1.84 8.05
CA SER A 69 7.68 -0.78 7.27
C SER A 69 8.54 -0.22 6.12
N ASN A 70 9.85 -0.11 6.33
CA ASN A 70 10.79 0.41 5.32
C ASN A 70 11.03 -0.53 4.14
N GLN A 71 10.67 -1.81 4.23
CA GLN A 71 10.82 -2.78 3.14
C GLN A 71 9.55 -2.93 2.30
N ILE A 72 8.42 -2.37 2.73
CA ILE A 72 7.16 -2.48 2.01
C ILE A 72 7.26 -1.68 0.71
N ASN A 73 7.13 -2.36 -0.43
CA ASN A 73 7.02 -1.72 -1.75
C ASN A 73 5.60 -1.78 -2.32
N SER A 74 4.79 -2.73 -1.86
CA SER A 74 3.40 -2.88 -2.25
C SER A 74 2.56 -3.17 -1.02
N LEU A 75 1.49 -2.42 -0.84
CA LEU A 75 0.56 -2.58 0.26
C LEU A 75 -0.87 -2.63 -0.28
N LYS A 76 -1.57 -3.71 0.04
CA LYS A 76 -2.99 -3.88 -0.28
C LYS A 76 -3.80 -4.10 0.98
N ILE A 77 -4.86 -3.32 1.14
CA ILE A 77 -5.76 -3.36 2.30
C ILE A 77 -7.19 -3.28 1.79
N SER A 78 -8.07 -4.11 2.33
CA SER A 78 -9.50 -4.08 1.97
C SER A 78 -10.45 -4.14 3.16
N HIS A 79 -9.98 -4.54 4.33
CA HIS A 79 -10.91 -4.76 5.44
C HIS A 79 -11.19 -3.46 6.20
N LYS A 80 -12.47 -3.10 6.39
CA LYS A 80 -12.87 -1.86 7.10
C LYS A 80 -12.28 -1.77 8.51
N SER A 81 -12.23 -2.90 9.23
CA SER A 81 -11.64 -2.91 10.58
C SER A 81 -10.13 -2.69 10.58
N THR A 82 -9.42 -3.01 9.49
CA THR A 82 -7.97 -2.83 9.39
C THR A 82 -7.61 -1.43 8.91
N ILE A 83 -8.46 -0.75 8.13
CA ILE A 83 -8.28 0.66 7.73
C ILE A 83 -8.12 1.59 8.93
N ASN A 84 -8.96 1.44 9.96
CA ASN A 84 -8.85 2.27 11.17
C ASN A 84 -7.53 2.05 11.91
N ILE A 85 -6.95 0.85 11.81
CA ILE A 85 -5.65 0.52 12.40
C ILE A 85 -4.51 0.91 11.47
N LEU A 86 -4.73 0.92 10.16
CA LEU A 86 -3.82 1.42 9.14
C LEU A 86 -3.48 2.88 9.37
N PHE A 87 -4.50 3.67 9.72
CA PHE A 87 -4.34 5.05 10.16
C PHE A 87 -3.58 5.20 11.47
N ARG A 88 -3.24 4.12 12.17
CA ARG A 88 -2.29 4.14 13.29
C ARG A 88 -0.87 3.81 12.85
N ILE A 89 -0.67 3.20 11.68
CA ILE A 89 0.67 2.97 11.16
C ILE A 89 1.33 4.31 10.83
N SER A 90 2.62 4.38 11.15
CA SER A 90 3.52 5.42 10.66
C SER A 90 3.85 5.17 9.20
N PHE A 91 2.93 5.53 8.30
CA PHE A 91 3.17 5.55 6.86
C PHE A 91 4.51 6.19 6.52
N ASN A 92 4.90 7.23 7.26
CA ASN A 92 6.17 7.95 7.16
C ASN A 92 7.43 7.06 7.24
N LEU A 93 7.31 5.78 7.59
CA LEU A 93 8.40 4.81 7.58
C LEU A 93 8.45 3.97 6.28
N MET A 94 7.43 4.02 5.44
CA MET A 94 7.26 3.26 4.20
C MET A 94 7.83 4.00 2.97
N ASN A 95 9.09 4.44 3.06
CA ASN A 95 9.71 5.29 2.04
C ASN A 95 9.90 4.60 0.67
N ASN A 96 9.78 3.27 0.62
CA ASN A 96 9.90 2.46 -0.59
C ASN A 96 8.55 2.09 -1.22
N LEU A 97 7.42 2.60 -0.68
CA LEU A 97 6.10 2.23 -1.16
C LEU A 97 5.86 2.76 -2.58
N GLN A 98 5.64 1.82 -3.51
CA GLN A 98 5.37 2.09 -4.92
C GLN A 98 3.92 1.78 -5.30
N ILE A 99 3.29 0.82 -4.62
CA ILE A 99 1.92 0.39 -4.93
C ILE A 99 1.10 0.46 -3.64
N LEU A 100 0.00 1.20 -3.70
CA LEU A 100 -0.98 1.30 -2.62
C LEU A 100 -2.37 0.99 -3.16
N ILE A 101 -2.98 -0.07 -2.63
CA ILE A 101 -4.33 -0.48 -2.96
C ILE A 101 -5.15 -0.44 -1.67
N ILE A 102 -6.18 0.40 -1.63
CA ILE A 102 -7.04 0.55 -0.47
C ILE A 102 -8.49 0.35 -0.90
N SER A 103 -9.17 -0.58 -0.26
CA SER A 103 -10.55 -0.95 -0.59
C SER A 103 -11.47 -0.75 0.61
N HIS A 104 -12.74 -0.45 0.36
CA HIS A 104 -13.76 -0.18 1.38
C HIS A 104 -13.46 1.04 2.28
N VAL A 105 -12.74 2.03 1.74
CA VAL A 105 -12.54 3.33 2.40
C VAL A 105 -13.70 4.28 2.11
N THR A 106 -14.02 5.12 3.09
CA THR A 106 -14.89 6.28 2.89
C THR A 106 -14.07 7.49 2.44
N TYR A 107 -14.75 8.55 2.01
CA TYR A 107 -14.08 9.82 1.71
C TYR A 107 -13.34 10.41 2.93
N ASN A 108 -13.95 10.35 4.12
CA ASN A 108 -13.32 10.85 5.35
C ASN A 108 -12.01 10.13 5.67
N ASP A 109 -11.94 8.83 5.36
CA ASP A 109 -10.73 8.02 5.51
C ASP A 109 -9.61 8.52 4.59
N LEU A 110 -9.93 8.83 3.33
CA LEU A 110 -8.98 9.40 2.36
C LEU A 110 -8.52 10.80 2.77
N ARG A 111 -9.46 11.65 3.18
CA ARG A 111 -9.15 13.00 3.67
C ARG A 111 -8.21 12.94 4.88
N TYR A 112 -8.50 12.06 5.84
CA TYR A 112 -7.63 11.87 7.00
C TYR A 112 -6.23 11.37 6.59
N LEU A 113 -6.16 10.39 5.70
CA LEU A 113 -4.90 9.82 5.23
C LEU A 113 -4.01 10.87 4.56
N PHE A 114 -4.57 11.56 3.58
CA PHE A 114 -3.80 12.40 2.68
C PHE A 114 -3.64 13.81 3.25
N GLU A 115 -4.73 14.45 3.68
CA GLU A 115 -4.71 15.83 4.16
C GLU A 115 -4.19 15.93 5.60
N ILE A 116 -4.83 15.23 6.54
CA ILE A 116 -4.59 15.45 7.97
C ILE A 116 -3.25 14.87 8.40
N LYS A 117 -2.94 13.64 7.97
CA LYS A 117 -1.65 13.01 8.28
C LYS A 117 -0.49 13.51 7.41
N ASN A 118 -0.77 14.34 6.40
CA ASN A 118 0.21 14.82 5.44
C ASN A 118 1.10 13.68 4.89
N THR A 119 0.49 12.53 4.58
CA THR A 119 1.23 11.35 4.10
C THR A 119 1.80 11.51 2.70
N PHE A 120 1.55 12.65 2.04
CA PHE A 120 2.14 12.97 0.74
C PHE A 120 3.66 12.93 0.75
N LEU A 121 4.32 13.35 1.84
CA LEU A 121 5.77 13.26 1.97
C LEU A 121 6.28 11.81 1.99
N THR A 122 5.44 10.86 2.37
CA THR A 122 5.74 9.43 2.34
C THR A 122 5.64 8.88 0.91
N PHE A 123 4.62 9.28 0.16
CA PHE A 123 4.25 8.67 -1.11
C PHE A 123 5.04 9.21 -2.32
N GLN A 124 6.27 9.68 -2.10
CA GLN A 124 7.13 10.23 -3.15
C GLN A 124 7.59 9.19 -4.17
N GLN A 125 7.57 7.90 -3.79
CA GLN A 125 7.86 6.78 -4.68
C GLN A 125 6.61 6.10 -5.23
N LEU A 126 5.40 6.58 -4.90
CA LEU A 126 4.18 5.90 -5.28
C LEU A 126 3.94 6.00 -6.79
N HIS A 127 3.82 4.85 -7.47
CA HIS A 127 3.56 4.73 -8.90
C HIS A 127 2.12 4.34 -9.19
N THR A 128 1.54 3.54 -8.29
CA THR A 128 0.19 3.01 -8.43
C THR A 128 -0.60 3.30 -7.17
N LEU A 129 -1.69 4.03 -7.32
CA LEU A 129 -2.72 4.23 -6.30
C LEU A 129 -4.02 3.63 -6.82
N LYS A 130 -4.60 2.68 -6.08
CA LYS A 130 -5.94 2.17 -6.35
C LYS A 130 -6.81 2.34 -5.12
N ILE A 131 -7.92 3.03 -5.30
CA ILE A 131 -8.91 3.27 -4.27
C ILE A 131 -10.19 2.58 -4.73
N GLN A 132 -10.76 1.74 -3.87
CA GLN A 132 -12.09 1.18 -4.02
C GLN A 132 -12.90 1.63 -2.80
N SER A 133 -14.05 2.25 -3.02
CA SER A 133 -14.87 2.77 -1.92
C SER A 133 -16.25 2.18 -1.96
N THR A 134 -16.87 2.17 -0.78
CA THR A 134 -18.22 1.66 -0.56
C THR A 134 -19.30 2.71 -0.73
N ASN A 135 -18.99 4.01 -0.74
CA ASN A 135 -19.99 5.08 -0.82
C ASN A 135 -19.41 6.34 -1.47
N PHE A 136 -19.64 6.51 -2.77
CA PHE A 136 -19.45 7.79 -3.46
C PHE A 136 -20.81 8.29 -3.96
N ASN A 137 -21.53 9.03 -3.11
CA ASN A 137 -22.65 9.86 -3.55
C ASN A 137 -22.07 11.19 -4.04
N GLY A 138 -22.06 11.46 -5.36
CA GLY A 138 -21.65 12.72 -6.02
C GLY A 138 -20.25 13.26 -5.70
N LEU A 139 -19.62 14.08 -6.54
CA LEU A 139 -18.43 14.83 -6.11
C LEU A 139 -18.90 16.10 -5.40
N ASP A 140 -18.58 16.21 -4.11
CA ASP A 140 -18.56 17.50 -3.45
C ASP A 140 -17.19 18.17 -3.71
N ARG A 141 -17.11 19.48 -3.51
CA ARG A 141 -15.87 20.25 -3.70
C ARG A 141 -14.70 19.72 -2.88
N GLU A 142 -14.97 19.09 -1.74
CA GLU A 142 -13.91 18.55 -0.89
C GLU A 142 -13.21 17.35 -1.55
N ARG A 143 -13.96 16.47 -2.23
CA ARG A 143 -13.40 15.33 -2.96
C ARG A 143 -12.46 15.74 -4.09
N ILE A 144 -12.87 16.73 -4.88
CA ILE A 144 -12.04 17.28 -5.97
C ILE A 144 -10.73 17.81 -5.39
N PHE A 145 -10.79 18.52 -4.26
CA PHE A 145 -9.61 19.06 -3.59
C PHE A 145 -8.62 17.96 -3.15
N VAL A 146 -9.10 16.84 -2.58
CA VAL A 146 -8.22 15.72 -2.21
C VAL A 146 -7.55 15.10 -3.44
N LEU A 147 -8.27 14.95 -4.55
CA LEU A 147 -7.69 14.41 -5.79
C LEU A 147 -6.66 15.37 -6.40
N GLN A 148 -6.94 16.66 -6.42
CA GLN A 148 -5.97 17.68 -6.84
C GLN A 148 -4.70 17.63 -5.99
N LYS A 149 -4.82 17.40 -4.67
CA LYS A 149 -3.67 17.20 -3.78
C LYS A 149 -2.88 15.93 -4.11
N ILE A 150 -3.57 14.80 -4.33
CA ILE A 150 -2.93 13.54 -4.74
C ILE A 150 -2.11 13.77 -6.02
N PHE A 151 -2.71 14.36 -7.03
CA PHE A 151 -2.08 14.57 -8.33
C PHE A 151 -0.94 15.60 -8.29
N SER A 152 -1.08 16.67 -7.50
CA SER A 152 -0.04 17.69 -7.37
C SER A 152 1.15 17.29 -6.49
N GLN A 153 0.96 16.32 -5.58
CA GLN A 153 1.98 15.97 -4.58
C GLN A 153 2.61 14.59 -4.75
N MET A 154 2.16 13.80 -5.73
CA MET A 154 2.71 12.48 -6.05
C MET A 154 3.36 12.50 -7.45
N PRO A 155 4.60 13.00 -7.57
CA PRO A 155 5.22 13.27 -8.88
C PRO A 155 5.51 12.00 -9.71
N LYS A 156 5.57 10.84 -9.06
CA LYS A 156 5.84 9.55 -9.71
C LYS A 156 4.57 8.73 -9.96
N LEU A 157 3.40 9.25 -9.62
CA LEU A 157 2.15 8.54 -9.81
C LEU A 157 1.89 8.38 -11.31
N ARG A 158 1.75 7.14 -11.77
CA ARG A 158 1.52 6.78 -13.17
C ARG A 158 0.14 6.18 -13.36
N ILE A 159 -0.29 5.35 -12.40
CA ILE A 159 -1.57 4.66 -12.43
C ILE A 159 -2.38 5.13 -11.23
N CYS A 160 -3.53 5.74 -11.49
CA CYS A 160 -4.52 6.06 -10.47
C CYS A 160 -5.83 5.38 -10.82
N GLN A 161 -6.38 4.60 -9.90
CA GLN A 161 -7.74 4.07 -9.99
C GLN A 161 -8.56 4.63 -8.83
N ILE A 162 -9.67 5.27 -9.15
CA ILE A 162 -10.59 5.86 -8.17
C ILE A 162 -12.03 5.50 -8.54
N PRO A 163 -12.90 5.29 -7.56
CA PRO A 163 -14.29 4.88 -7.79
C PRO A 163 -15.13 6.03 -8.35
N LEU A 164 -16.28 5.66 -8.95
CA LEU A 164 -17.12 6.47 -9.84
C LEU A 164 -17.15 7.97 -9.50
N MET A 165 -16.73 8.75 -10.48
CA MET A 165 -16.81 10.21 -10.50
C MET A 165 -17.93 10.58 -11.48
N ASP A 166 -18.68 11.63 -11.18
CA ASP A 166 -19.45 12.29 -12.25
C ASP A 166 -18.41 12.85 -13.23
N VAL A 167 -18.47 12.38 -14.48
CA VAL A 167 -17.47 12.72 -15.52
C VAL A 167 -17.47 14.22 -15.79
N ASN A 168 -18.56 14.93 -15.48
CA ASN A 168 -18.67 16.37 -15.69
C ASN A 168 -17.76 17.20 -14.77
N ASP A 169 -17.24 16.63 -13.68
CA ASP A 169 -16.31 17.32 -12.76
C ASP A 169 -14.83 17.10 -13.12
N PHE A 170 -14.54 16.39 -14.21
CA PHE A 170 -13.16 16.16 -14.68
C PHE A 170 -12.51 17.37 -15.32
N ASP A 171 -13.31 18.30 -15.83
CA ASP A 171 -12.81 19.53 -16.45
C ASP A 171 -12.05 20.39 -15.43
N ASP A 172 -12.41 20.31 -14.14
CA ASP A 172 -11.71 20.97 -13.02
C ASP A 172 -10.40 20.27 -12.59
N LEU A 173 -10.10 19.10 -13.17
CA LEU A 173 -8.91 18.32 -12.84
C LEU A 173 -7.74 18.52 -13.82
N ILE A 174 -7.94 19.05 -15.03
CA ILE A 174 -6.92 19.04 -16.11
C ILE A 174 -6.19 20.41 -16.25
N PRO A 175 -4.85 20.49 -16.52
CA PRO A 175 -3.80 19.45 -16.59
C PRO A 175 -2.50 19.83 -15.83
N THR A 176 -2.17 19.16 -14.72
CA THR A 176 -0.78 19.17 -14.20
C THR A 176 -0.31 17.79 -13.72
N PHE A 177 -0.96 16.71 -14.17
CA PHE A 177 -0.56 15.36 -13.80
C PHE A 177 0.03 14.56 -14.96
N THR A 178 1.10 13.82 -14.67
CA THR A 178 1.87 12.96 -15.58
C THR A 178 1.34 11.52 -15.62
N LEU A 179 0.06 11.32 -15.31
CA LEU A 179 -0.55 9.99 -15.26
C LEU A 179 -0.50 9.34 -16.65
N GLU A 180 -0.11 8.07 -16.67
CA GLU A 180 -0.22 7.21 -17.86
C GLU A 180 -1.62 6.60 -17.94
N GLN A 181 -2.23 6.32 -16.78
CA GLN A 181 -3.54 5.69 -16.72
C GLN A 181 -4.36 6.26 -15.56
N LEU A 182 -5.57 6.74 -15.88
CA LEU A 182 -6.57 7.11 -14.91
C LEU A 182 -7.82 6.25 -15.12
N ILE A 183 -8.10 5.39 -14.16
CA ILE A 183 -9.26 4.50 -14.19
C ILE A 183 -10.30 5.07 -13.24
N ILE A 184 -11.45 5.43 -13.78
CA ILE A 184 -12.63 5.76 -12.99
C ILE A 184 -13.54 4.54 -13.12
N ASP A 185 -14.12 4.01 -12.05
CA ASP A 185 -14.94 2.78 -12.17
C ASP A 185 -16.00 2.93 -13.30
N TYR A 186 -16.12 1.90 -14.16
CA TYR A 186 -16.91 1.85 -15.42
C TYR A 186 -16.46 2.77 -16.58
N CYS A 187 -15.44 3.63 -16.40
CA CYS A 187 -14.85 4.48 -17.44
C CYS A 187 -13.31 4.47 -17.37
N THR A 188 -12.64 3.82 -18.32
CA THR A 188 -11.17 3.91 -18.40
C THR A 188 -10.79 5.10 -19.28
N THR A 189 -10.15 6.12 -18.69
CA THR A 189 -9.59 7.24 -19.44
C THR A 189 -8.08 7.03 -19.56
N ILE A 190 -7.61 6.74 -20.77
CA ILE A 190 -6.17 6.70 -21.03
C ILE A 190 -5.70 8.15 -21.11
N CYS A 191 -4.95 8.59 -20.11
CA CYS A 191 -4.29 9.88 -20.12
C CYS A 191 -3.12 9.76 -21.10
N LEU A 192 -3.32 10.18 -22.35
CA LEU A 192 -2.22 10.36 -23.28
C LEU A 192 -1.42 11.58 -22.81
N GLY A 193 -0.47 11.34 -21.90
CA GLY A 193 0.47 12.36 -21.44
C GLY A 193 1.15 13.03 -22.63
N LYS A 194 1.32 14.35 -22.55
CA LYS A 194 2.25 15.10 -23.40
C LYS A 194 3.66 15.03 -22.82
#